data_AF-A0A9C9K1V6-F1
#
_entry.id   AF-A0A9C9K1V6-F1
#
_cell.length_a   1.000
_cell.length_b   1.000
_cell.length_c   1.000
_cell.angle_alpha   90.00
_cell.angle_beta   90.00
_cell.angle_gamma   90.00
#
_symmetry.space_group_name_H-M   'P 1'
#
loop_
_entity.id
_entity.type
_entity.pdbx_description
1 polymer ?
#
loop_
_entity_poly.entity_id
_entity_poly.type
_entity_poly.pdbx_seq_one_letter_code
_entity_poly.pdbx_strand_id
1 'polypeptide(L)'
;MVDEIRDELLSLIPELAEIKDEALREGVVDCFIIALDEGGYKPEDMDRMPFTLQIENCPVSLLEHIKGVLATSLAIARTMETVYGPRVSIDRDALIAGALLHDVG
;
A
#
# COMPACT_ATOMS: atom_id res chain seq x y z
N MET A 1 15.30 -14.47 -5.02
CA MET A 1 14.49 -13.67 -5.97
C MET A 1 13.15 -13.29 -5.37
N VAL A 2 12.19 -14.20 -5.16
CA VAL A 2 10.89 -13.85 -4.52
C VAL A 2 11.09 -13.32 -3.09
N ASP A 3 11.92 -14.00 -2.28
CA ASP A 3 12.21 -13.56 -0.91
C ASP A 3 12.93 -12.18 -0.87
N GLU A 4 13.77 -11.89 -1.85
CA GLU A 4 14.48 -10.60 -1.95
C GLU A 4 13.52 -9.46 -2.30
N ILE A 5 12.59 -9.68 -3.25
CA ILE A 5 11.54 -8.72 -3.61
C ILE A 5 10.65 -8.44 -2.40
N ARG A 6 10.29 -9.48 -1.65
CA ARG A 6 9.49 -9.36 -0.43
C ARG A 6 10.18 -8.51 0.64
N ASP A 7 11.44 -8.79 0.93
CA ASP A 7 12.21 -8.03 1.93
C ASP A 7 12.29 -6.55 1.54
N GLU A 8 12.45 -6.28 0.24
CA GLU A 8 12.49 -4.93 -0.29
C GLU A 8 11.14 -4.22 -0.22
N LEU A 9 10.03 -4.90 -0.54
CA LEU A 9 8.68 -4.37 -0.36
C LEU A 9 8.41 -4.01 1.10
N LEU A 10 8.80 -4.87 2.06
CA LEU A 10 8.67 -4.59 3.50
C LEU A 10 9.56 -3.42 3.94
N SER A 11 10.72 -3.22 3.31
CA SER A 11 11.58 -2.07 3.58
C SER A 11 10.98 -0.76 3.02
N LEU A 12 10.38 -0.81 1.84
CA LEU A 12 9.78 0.36 1.19
C LEU A 12 8.44 0.73 1.81
N ILE A 13 7.65 -0.26 2.23
CA ILE A 13 6.29 -0.15 2.77
C ILE A 13 6.23 -0.92 4.11
N PRO A 14 6.83 -0.38 5.18
CA PRO A 14 6.85 -1.04 6.49
C PRO A 14 5.45 -1.28 7.07
N GLU A 15 4.44 -0.53 6.63
CA GLU A 15 3.04 -0.67 7.06
C GLU A 15 2.41 -2.01 6.65
N LEU A 16 3.01 -2.75 5.69
CA LEU A 16 2.64 -4.14 5.44
C LEU A 16 2.73 -5.00 6.71
N ALA A 17 3.70 -4.74 7.59
CA ALA A 17 3.85 -5.45 8.86
C ALA A 17 2.79 -5.07 9.91
N GLU A 18 2.02 -3.99 9.69
CA GLU A 18 0.92 -3.59 10.59
C GLU A 18 -0.36 -4.43 10.35
N ILE A 19 -0.48 -5.10 9.19
CA ILE A 19 -1.55 -6.05 8.91
C ILE A 19 -1.35 -7.29 9.80
N LYS A 20 -2.29 -7.54 10.71
CA LYS A 20 -2.20 -8.61 11.71
C LYS A 20 -2.68 -9.96 11.19
N ASP A 21 -3.71 -9.96 10.35
CA ASP A 21 -4.12 -11.15 9.61
C ASP A 21 -3.00 -11.55 8.64
N GLU A 22 -2.32 -12.64 8.96
CA GLU A 22 -1.19 -13.14 8.17
C GLU A 22 -1.61 -13.51 6.76
N ALA A 23 -2.77 -14.16 6.57
CA ALA A 23 -3.23 -14.56 5.25
C ALA A 23 -3.54 -13.34 4.37
N LEU A 24 -4.12 -12.29 4.95
CA LEU A 24 -4.33 -11.02 4.24
C LEU A 24 -3.01 -10.33 3.91
N ARG A 25 -2.08 -10.25 4.87
CA ARG A 25 -0.77 -9.62 4.65
C ARG A 25 -0.01 -10.31 3.52
N GLU A 26 0.04 -11.63 3.54
CA GLU A 26 0.67 -12.43 2.49
C GLU A 26 -0.01 -12.19 1.14
N GLY A 27 -1.34 -12.16 1.09
CA GLY A 27 -2.08 -11.83 -0.13
C GLY A 27 -1.76 -10.44 -0.68
N VAL A 28 -1.61 -9.43 0.17
CA VAL A 28 -1.21 -8.07 -0.26
C VAL A 28 0.20 -8.09 -0.86
N VAL A 29 1.16 -8.74 -0.19
CA VAL A 29 2.55 -8.87 -0.70
C VAL A 29 2.57 -9.60 -2.04
N ASP A 30 1.83 -10.70 -2.17
CA ASP A 30 1.75 -11.48 -3.39
C ASP A 30 1.16 -10.66 -4.55
N CYS A 31 0.17 -9.82 -4.30
CA CYS A 31 -0.36 -8.90 -5.32
C CYS A 31 0.71 -7.94 -5.85
N PHE A 32 1.53 -7.34 -4.98
CA PHE A 32 2.64 -6.49 -5.41
C PHE A 32 3.69 -7.28 -6.21
N ILE A 33 4.05 -8.48 -5.75
CA ILE A 33 5.02 -9.33 -6.46
C ILE A 33 4.51 -9.66 -7.87
N ILE A 34 3.25 -10.06 -8.01
CA ILE A 34 2.63 -10.38 -9.30
C ILE A 34 2.61 -9.14 -10.20
N ALA A 35 2.17 -7.98 -9.70
CA ALA A 35 2.09 -6.76 -10.49
C ALA A 35 3.47 -6.29 -10.98
N LEU A 36 4.48 -6.35 -10.12
CA LEU A 36 5.87 -6.00 -10.48
C LEU A 36 6.44 -6.98 -11.50
N ASP A 37 6.22 -8.29 -11.33
CA ASP A 37 6.69 -9.31 -12.28
C ASP A 37 6.02 -9.18 -13.65
N GLU A 38 4.70 -9.03 -13.70
CA GLU A 38 3.95 -8.83 -14.95
C GLU A 38 4.34 -7.52 -15.65
N GLY A 39 4.63 -6.47 -14.89
CA GLY A 39 5.11 -5.18 -15.40
C GLY A 39 6.60 -5.18 -15.81
N GLY A 40 7.37 -6.19 -15.39
CA GLY A 40 8.82 -6.24 -15.59
C GLY A 40 9.59 -5.21 -14.75
N TYR A 41 9.06 -4.83 -13.59
CA TYR A 41 9.60 -3.82 -12.68
C TYR A 41 10.20 -4.44 -11.42
N LYS A 42 11.09 -3.69 -10.78
CA LYS A 42 11.57 -3.98 -9.42
C LYS A 42 10.82 -3.12 -8.40
N PRO A 43 10.79 -3.50 -7.12
CA PRO A 43 10.17 -2.68 -6.08
C PRO A 43 10.67 -1.22 -6.05
N GLU A 44 11.96 -1.00 -6.27
CA GLU A 44 12.57 0.35 -6.25
C GLU A 44 12.07 1.23 -7.40
N ASP A 45 11.61 0.64 -8.50
CA ASP A 45 11.08 1.39 -9.64
C ASP A 45 9.79 2.14 -9.26
N MET A 46 9.04 1.69 -8.24
CA MET A 46 7.83 2.38 -7.76
C MET A 46 8.11 3.81 -7.28
N ASP A 47 9.34 4.10 -6.84
CA ASP A 47 9.75 5.44 -6.43
C ASP A 47 10.03 6.38 -7.63
N ARG A 48 10.10 5.82 -8.84
CA ARG A 48 10.39 6.55 -10.08
C ARG A 48 9.22 6.51 -11.07
N MET A 49 8.33 5.54 -10.94
CA MET A 49 7.13 5.42 -11.74
C MET A 49 6.15 6.55 -11.39
N PRO A 50 5.63 7.32 -12.36
CA PRO A 50 4.59 8.30 -12.07
C PRO A 50 3.31 7.57 -11.64
N PHE A 51 2.62 8.05 -10.62
CA PHE A 51 1.36 7.41 -10.18
C PHE A 51 0.24 7.49 -11.24
N THR A 52 0.36 8.40 -12.20
CA THR A 52 -0.60 8.54 -13.30
C THR A 52 0.07 9.02 -14.57
N LEU A 53 -0.38 8.49 -15.71
CA LEU A 53 0.02 8.94 -17.05
C LEU A 53 -0.84 10.11 -17.57
N GLN A 54 -1.87 10.51 -16.84
CA GLN A 54 -2.77 11.61 -17.23
C GLN A 54 -2.16 12.99 -16.96
N ILE A 55 -1.08 13.05 -16.19
CA ILE A 55 -0.36 14.28 -15.86
C ILE A 55 0.99 14.22 -16.56
N GLU A 56 1.21 15.13 -17.50
CA GLU A 56 2.51 15.28 -18.15
C GLU A 56 3.58 15.66 -17.11
N ASN A 57 4.70 14.92 -17.11
CA ASN A 57 5.77 15.07 -16.11
C ASN A 57 5.24 14.99 -14.66
N CYS A 58 4.38 14.00 -14.37
CA CYS A 58 3.80 13.81 -13.05
C CYS A 58 4.87 13.88 -11.95
N PRO A 59 4.76 14.83 -10.99
CA PRO A 59 5.82 15.11 -10.02
C PRO A 59 5.79 14.18 -8.81
N VAL A 60 4.87 13.21 -8.77
CA VAL A 60 4.64 12.30 -7.64
C VAL A 60 4.79 10.87 -8.12
N SER A 61 5.60 10.09 -7.41
CA SER A 61 5.80 8.68 -7.71
C SER A 61 4.62 7.82 -7.24
N LEU A 62 4.50 6.61 -7.79
CA LEU A 62 3.52 5.62 -7.35
C LEU A 62 3.69 5.30 -5.87
N LEU A 63 4.93 5.12 -5.40
CA LEU A 63 5.20 4.84 -4.00
C LEU A 63 4.81 6.00 -3.07
N GLU A 64 5.12 7.24 -3.46
CA GLU A 64 4.69 8.44 -2.73
C GLU A 64 3.15 8.54 -2.67
N HIS A 65 2.49 8.26 -3.78
CA HIS A 65 1.03 8.28 -3.87
C HIS A 65 0.39 7.28 -2.91
N ILE A 66 0.81 6.00 -2.97
CA ILE A 66 0.31 4.93 -2.10
C ILE A 66 0.53 5.28 -0.62
N LYS A 67 1.73 5.78 -0.25
CA LYS A 67 2.02 6.22 1.12
C LYS A 67 1.12 7.38 1.57
N GLY A 68 0.86 8.35 0.69
CA GLY A 68 -0.03 9.46 0.95
C GLY A 68 -1.48 9.02 1.20
N VAL A 69 -1.98 8.10 0.39
CA VAL A 69 -3.32 7.51 0.53
C VAL A 69 -3.43 6.71 1.82
N LEU A 70 -2.45 5.87 2.13
CA LEU A 70 -2.42 5.10 3.37
C LEU A 70 -2.40 5.99 4.61
N ALA A 71 -1.49 6.96 4.67
CA ALA A 71 -1.37 7.88 5.81
C ALA A 71 -2.68 8.65 6.05
N THR A 72 -3.31 9.11 4.97
CA THR A 72 -4.60 9.81 5.01
C THR A 72 -5.71 8.89 5.49
N SER A 73 -5.79 7.67 4.98
CA SER A 73 -6.76 6.66 5.38
C SER A 73 -6.66 6.33 6.88
N LEU A 74 -5.44 6.15 7.39
CA LEU A 74 -5.19 5.93 8.81
C LEU A 74 -5.58 7.15 9.67
N ALA A 75 -5.34 8.37 9.19
CA ALA A 75 -5.74 9.59 9.90
C ALA A 75 -7.28 9.70 10.00
N ILE A 76 -7.98 9.45 8.90
CA ILE A 76 -9.46 9.40 8.86
C ILE A 76 -9.98 8.35 9.82
N ALA A 77 -9.41 7.14 9.80
CA ALA A 77 -9.82 6.06 10.69
C ALA A 77 -9.68 6.44 12.17
N ARG A 78 -8.55 7.04 12.56
CA ARG A 78 -8.34 7.55 13.94
C ARG A 78 -9.38 8.59 14.34
N THR A 79 -9.72 9.52 13.42
CA THR A 79 -10.77 10.51 13.68
C THR A 79 -12.13 9.85 13.87
N MET A 80 -12.49 8.90 13.01
CA MET A 80 -13.74 8.16 13.11
C MET A 80 -13.84 7.35 14.41
N GLU A 81 -12.78 6.64 14.78
CA GLU A 81 -12.68 5.92 16.06
C GLU A 81 -12.90 6.88 17.24
N THR A 82 -12.32 8.08 17.19
CA THR A 82 -12.45 9.10 18.25
C THR A 82 -13.88 9.67 18.34
N VAL A 83 -14.51 9.99 17.21
CA VAL A 83 -15.82 10.65 17.17
C VAL A 83 -16.97 9.66 17.42
N TYR A 84 -16.89 8.48 16.80
CA TYR A 84 -17.98 7.51 16.83
C TYR A 84 -17.81 6.45 17.92
N GLY A 85 -16.58 6.20 18.36
CA GLY A 85 -16.27 5.20 19.39
C GLY A 85 -16.76 3.80 18.96
N PRO A 86 -17.36 3.01 19.86
CA PRO A 86 -17.74 1.63 19.57
C PRO A 86 -18.95 1.50 18.61
N ARG A 87 -19.59 2.62 18.22
CA ARG A 87 -20.74 2.60 17.30
C ARG A 87 -20.34 2.30 15.86
N VAL A 88 -19.08 2.57 15.50
CA VAL A 88 -18.52 2.30 14.18
C VAL A 88 -17.19 1.59 14.39
N SER A 89 -17.12 0.33 13.98
CA SER A 89 -15.89 -0.45 13.97
C SER A 89 -15.17 -0.28 12.63
N ILE A 90 -13.87 -0.01 12.67
CA ILE A 90 -13.01 0.02 11.48
C ILE A 90 -12.11 -1.20 11.53
N ASP A 91 -12.15 -1.99 10.46
CA ASP A 91 -11.18 -3.04 10.23
C ASP A 91 -9.88 -2.42 9.72
N ARG A 92 -8.86 -2.36 10.59
CA ARG A 92 -7.57 -1.72 10.26
C ARG A 92 -6.77 -2.54 9.27
N ASP A 93 -6.86 -3.86 9.31
CA ASP A 93 -6.13 -4.74 8.40
C ASP A 93 -6.69 -4.58 6.98
N ALA A 94 -8.02 -4.62 6.84
CA ALA A 94 -8.69 -4.36 5.57
C ALA A 94 -8.45 -2.93 5.06
N LEU A 95 -8.41 -1.93 5.94
CA LEU A 95 -8.11 -0.54 5.58
C LEU A 95 -6.70 -0.40 5.01
N ILE A 96 -5.69 -0.96 5.68
CA ILE A 96 -4.29 -0.91 5.23
C ILE A 96 -4.16 -1.66 3.90
N ALA A 97 -4.68 -2.89 3.82
CA ALA A 97 -4.66 -3.69 2.60
C ALA A 97 -5.32 -2.95 1.42
N GLY A 98 -6.51 -2.38 1.64
CA GLY A 98 -7.22 -1.62 0.62
C GLY A 98 -6.48 -0.37 0.17
N ALA A 99 -5.88 0.37 1.11
CA ALA A 99 -5.10 1.57 0.78
C ALA A 99 -3.80 1.22 0.03
N LEU A 100 -3.15 0.10 0.34
CA LEU A 100 -1.95 -0.35 -0.36
C LEU A 100 -2.25 -0.86 -1.78
N LEU A 101 -3.37 -1.58 -1.95
CA LEU A 101 -3.70 -2.25 -3.22
C LEU A 101 -4.51 -1.40 -4.21
N HIS A 102 -4.99 -0.21 -3.83
CA HIS A 102 -5.93 0.54 -4.65
C HIS A 102 -5.42 0.87 -6.07
N ASP A 103 -4.12 1.09 -6.22
CA ASP A 103 -3.42 1.46 -7.46
C ASP A 103 -2.23 0.51 -7.75
N VAL A 104 -2.31 -0.76 -7.32
CA VAL A 104 -1.24 -1.75 -7.54
C VAL A 104 -1.19 -2.28 -8.99
N GLY A 105 -2.27 -2.13 -9.76
CA GLY A 105 -2.43 -2.71 -11.10
C GLY A 105 -2.46 -1.69 -12.24
#